data_AF-A0A552ANR6-F1
#
_entry.id   AF-A0A552ANR6-F1
#
_cell.length_a   1.000
_cell.length_b   1.000
_cell.length_c   1.000
_cell.angle_alpha   90.00
_cell.angle_beta   90.00
_cell.angle_gamma   90.00
#
_symmetry.space_group_name_H-M   'P 1'
#
loop_
_entity.id
_entity.type
_entity.pdbx_description
1 polymer ?
#
loop_
_entity_poly.entity_id
_entity_poly.type
_entity_poly.pdbx_seq_one_letter_code
_entity_poly.pdbx_strand_id
1 'polypeptide(L)'
;MAKLSPESKQLIINLKNRLLDIVDESKAVEFAILNRCGETAETLDSLEQPTEIALQAESRFSQLSNLEIRAAQSQPMISPDLLRFIEEVIKTTQVRIPALMRSVEEIKLEWS
;
A
#
# COMPACT_ATOMS: atom_id res chain seq x y z
N MET A 1 -26.13 11.67 10.12
CA MET A 1 -25.74 10.62 9.15
C MET A 1 -24.33 10.18 9.48
N ALA A 2 -24.04 8.90 9.28
CA ALA A 2 -22.75 8.31 9.56
C ALA A 2 -21.69 8.92 8.64
N LYS A 3 -20.63 9.47 9.23
CA LYS A 3 -19.50 10.04 8.50
C LYS A 3 -18.22 9.81 9.29
N LEU A 4 -17.19 9.32 8.62
CA LEU A 4 -15.81 9.44 9.11
C LEU A 4 -15.48 10.93 9.26
N SER A 5 -14.63 11.26 10.24
CA SER A 5 -14.15 12.61 10.43
C SER A 5 -13.40 13.10 9.17
N PRO A 6 -13.39 14.42 8.89
CA PRO A 6 -12.61 14.96 7.78
C PRO A 6 -11.12 14.59 7.85
N GLU A 7 -10.56 14.58 9.07
CA GLU A 7 -9.17 14.22 9.34
C GLU A 7 -8.88 12.76 8.98
N SER A 8 -9.73 11.81 9.40
CA SER A 8 -9.57 10.39 9.07
C SER A 8 -9.68 10.17 7.56
N LYS A 9 -10.61 10.86 6.88
CA LYS A 9 -10.73 10.77 5.41
C LYS A 9 -9.48 11.27 4.71
N GLN A 10 -8.98 12.44 5.08
CA GLN A 10 -7.77 12.99 4.48
C GLN A 10 -6.58 12.07 4.72
N LEU A 11 -6.47 11.49 5.91
CA LEU A 11 -5.42 10.54 6.23
C LEU A 11 -5.52 9.28 5.36
N ILE A 12 -6.71 8.68 5.22
CA ILE A 12 -6.90 7.52 4.35
C ILE A 12 -6.53 7.84 2.90
N ILE A 13 -6.93 9.00 2.36
CA ILE A 13 -6.56 9.44 1.01
C ILE A 13 -5.04 9.52 0.87
N ASN A 14 -4.35 10.17 1.81
CA ASN A 14 -2.89 10.29 1.79
C ASN A 14 -2.20 8.92 1.85
N LEU A 15 -2.70 7.98 2.66
CA LEU A 15 -2.15 6.63 2.74
C LEU A 15 -2.36 5.85 1.44
N LYS A 16 -3.56 5.95 0.85
CA LYS A 16 -3.87 5.30 -0.44
C LYS A 16 -2.96 5.81 -1.56
N ASN A 17 -2.74 7.12 -1.64
CA ASN A 17 -1.82 7.68 -2.64
C ASN A 17 -0.40 7.14 -2.46
N ARG A 18 0.13 7.13 -1.23
CA ARG A 18 1.47 6.58 -0.94
C ARG A 18 1.58 5.09 -1.25
N LEU A 19 0.52 4.31 -1.06
CA LEU A 19 0.49 2.90 -1.43
C LEU A 19 0.52 2.72 -2.96
N LEU A 20 -0.18 3.57 -3.71
CA LEU A 20 -0.11 3.58 -5.17
C LEU A 20 1.30 3.96 -5.65
N ASP A 21 1.93 4.96 -5.03
CA ASP A 21 3.31 5.34 -5.35
C ASP A 21 4.28 4.15 -5.15
N ILE A 22 4.10 3.38 -4.07
CA ILE A 22 4.89 2.15 -3.83
C ILE A 22 4.64 1.11 -4.93
N VAL A 23 3.39 0.88 -5.33
CA VAL A 23 3.06 -0.08 -6.41
C VAL A 23 3.75 0.34 -7.70
N ASP A 24 3.62 1.61 -8.08
CA ASP A 24 4.21 2.18 -9.29
C ASP A 24 5.74 2.04 -9.27
N GLU A 25 6.38 2.47 -8.18
CA GLU A 25 7.83 2.42 -8.08
C GLU A 25 8.36 0.98 -8.06
N SER A 26 7.68 0.05 -7.37
CA SER A 26 8.06 -1.36 -7.36
C SER A 26 8.00 -1.96 -8.77
N LYS A 27 6.93 -1.67 -9.53
CA LYS A 27 6.79 -2.15 -10.91
C LYS A 27 7.77 -1.49 -11.87
N ALA A 28 8.12 -0.23 -11.65
CA ALA A 28 9.17 0.45 -12.40
C ALA A 28 10.55 -0.19 -12.17
N VAL A 29 10.88 -0.55 -10.93
CA VAL A 29 12.14 -1.24 -10.59
C VAL A 29 12.20 -2.64 -11.21
N GLU A 30 11.14 -3.44 -11.07
CA GLU A 30 11.04 -4.76 -11.70
C GLU A 30 11.28 -4.69 -13.21
N PHE A 31 10.60 -3.76 -13.89
CA PHE A 31 10.75 -3.55 -15.33
C PHE A 31 12.17 -3.10 -15.72
N ALA A 32 12.80 -2.26 -14.90
CA ALA A 32 14.17 -1.82 -15.14
C ALA A 32 15.17 -2.97 -15.04
N ILE A 33 15.05 -3.84 -14.03
CA ILE A 33 15.88 -5.04 -13.87
C ILE A 33 15.68 -5.97 -15.07
N LEU A 34 14.42 -6.27 -15.42
CA LEU A 34 14.09 -7.16 -16.53
C LEU A 34 14.67 -6.66 -17.86
N ASN A 35 14.57 -5.36 -18.15
CA ASN A 35 15.09 -4.80 -19.39
C ASN A 35 16.62 -4.78 -19.48
N ARG A 36 17.31 -4.57 -18.35
CA ARG A 36 18.77 -4.44 -18.33
C ARG A 36 19.45 -5.81 -18.28
N CYS A 37 18.92 -6.71 -17.47
CA CYS A 37 19.58 -7.96 -17.10
C CYS A 37 18.86 -9.20 -17.64
N GLY A 38 17.61 -9.06 -18.09
CA GLY A 38 16.77 -10.19 -18.47
C GLY A 38 16.32 -11.01 -17.27
N GLU A 39 15.54 -12.06 -17.56
CA GLU A 39 15.13 -13.04 -16.57
C GLU A 39 16.10 -14.23 -16.62
N THR A 40 16.88 -14.39 -15.55
CA THR A 40 17.89 -15.43 -15.39
C THR A 40 17.81 -15.99 -13.97
N ALA A 41 18.51 -17.11 -13.72
CA ALA A 41 18.58 -17.68 -12.36
C ALA A 41 19.17 -16.70 -11.32
N GLU A 42 20.03 -15.76 -11.74
CA GLU A 42 20.65 -14.77 -10.86
C GLU A 42 19.75 -13.55 -10.60
N THR A 43 18.80 -13.25 -11.49
CA THR A 43 17.90 -12.09 -11.37
C THR A 43 16.53 -12.44 -10.81
N LEU A 44 16.20 -13.74 -10.68
CA LEU A 44 14.89 -14.21 -10.25
C LEU A 44 14.48 -13.60 -8.89
N ASP A 45 15.33 -13.73 -7.88
CA ASP A 45 15.05 -13.22 -6.53
C ASP A 45 14.83 -11.71 -6.51
N SER A 46 15.55 -10.96 -7.35
CA SER A 46 15.44 -9.51 -7.46
C SER A 46 14.25 -9.03 -8.29
N LEU A 47 13.66 -9.90 -9.11
CA LEU A 47 12.40 -9.65 -9.83
C LEU A 47 11.17 -10.01 -8.98
N GLU A 48 11.27 -11.03 -8.13
CA GLU A 48 10.19 -11.43 -7.22
C GLU A 48 9.95 -10.39 -6.12
N GLN A 49 11.02 -9.85 -5.52
CA GLN A 49 10.91 -8.92 -4.40
C GLN A 49 10.07 -7.67 -4.69
N PRO A 50 10.28 -6.90 -5.79
CA PRO A 50 9.42 -5.77 -6.12
C PRO A 50 7.96 -6.20 -6.37
N THR A 51 7.73 -7.38 -6.96
CA THR A 51 6.37 -7.91 -7.13
C THR A 51 5.69 -8.15 -5.78
N GLU A 52 6.37 -8.76 -4.82
CA GLU A 52 5.82 -8.97 -3.47
C GLU A 52 5.52 -7.65 -2.75
N ILE A 53 6.38 -6.64 -2.89
CA ILE A 53 6.16 -5.32 -2.30
C ILE A 53 4.92 -4.65 -2.92
N ALA A 54 4.77 -4.72 -4.24
CA ALA A 54 3.60 -4.19 -4.94
C ALA A 54 2.30 -4.87 -4.46
N LEU A 55 2.29 -6.20 -4.35
CA LEU A 55 1.14 -6.95 -3.85
C LEU A 55 0.76 -6.58 -2.41
N GLN A 56 1.76 -6.36 -1.54
CA GLN A 56 1.52 -5.90 -0.17
C GLN A 56 0.90 -4.50 -0.14
N ALA A 57 1.37 -3.59 -0.99
CA ALA A 57 0.84 -2.24 -1.07
C ALA A 57 -0.60 -2.23 -1.64
N GLU A 58 -0.86 -3.01 -2.69
CA GLU A 58 -2.18 -3.18 -3.31
C GLU A 58 -3.20 -3.76 -2.32
N SER A 59 -2.82 -4.80 -1.58
CA SER A 59 -3.69 -5.42 -0.57
C SER A 59 -4.15 -4.42 0.49
N ARG A 60 -3.24 -3.56 0.97
CA ARG A 60 -3.55 -2.50 1.93
C ARG A 60 -4.42 -1.40 1.34
N PHE A 61 -4.16 -1.00 0.10
CA PHE A 61 -4.99 -0.03 -0.61
C PHE A 61 -6.43 -0.53 -0.73
N SER A 62 -6.58 -1.79 -1.12
CA SER A 62 -7.88 -2.46 -1.25
C SER A 62 -8.59 -2.56 0.10
N GLN A 63 -7.87 -2.90 1.17
CA GLN A 63 -8.43 -2.95 2.52
C GLN A 63 -8.98 -1.58 2.97
N LEU A 64 -8.21 -0.50 2.79
CA LEU A 64 -8.65 0.86 3.12
C LEU A 64 -9.89 1.27 2.31
N SER A 65 -9.89 1.01 1.00
CA SER A 65 -11.00 1.35 0.11
C SER A 65 -12.29 0.62 0.49
N ASN A 66 -12.19 -0.68 0.80
CA ASN A 66 -13.33 -1.48 1.25
C ASN A 66 -13.89 -0.98 2.59
N LEU A 67 -13.02 -0.52 3.50
CA LEU A 67 -13.43 0.03 4.78
C LEU A 67 -14.14 1.38 4.66
N GLU A 68 -13.69 2.26 3.76
CA GLU A 68 -14.40 3.51 3.48
C GLU A 68 -15.82 3.28 2.94
N ILE A 69 -16.00 2.28 2.07
CA ILE A 69 -17.31 1.89 1.56
C ILE A 69 -18.19 1.37 2.71
N ARG A 70 -17.67 0.48 3.55
CA ARG A 70 -18.41 -0.05 4.72
C ARG A 70 -18.81 1.08 5.69
N ALA A 71 -17.91 2.03 5.94
CA ALA A 71 -18.20 3.19 6.77
C ALA A 71 -19.33 4.06 6.19
N ALA A 72 -19.34 4.28 4.87
CA ALA A 72 -20.39 5.03 4.19
C ALA A 72 -21.75 4.32 4.23
N GLN A 73 -21.75 2.98 4.10
CA GLN A 73 -22.94 2.13 4.17
C GLN A 73 -23.51 1.99 5.59
N SER A 74 -22.71 2.25 6.63
CA SER A 74 -23.11 2.10 8.03
C SER A 74 -24.04 3.23 8.50
N GLN A 75 -25.27 3.28 7.99
CA GLN A 75 -26.28 4.26 8.42
C GLN A 75 -27.15 3.70 9.56
N PRO A 76 -27.63 4.55 10.49
CA PRO A 76 -27.42 6.01 10.56
C PRO A 76 -26.11 6.42 11.24
N MET A 77 -25.37 5.48 11.83
CA MET A 77 -24.11 5.70 12.54
C MET A 77 -23.09 4.59 12.25
N ILE A 78 -21.80 4.93 12.26
CA ILE A 78 -20.71 3.95 12.21
C ILE A 78 -20.65 3.27 13.59
N SER A 79 -20.63 1.93 13.61
CA SER A 79 -20.49 1.22 14.89
C SER A 79 -19.13 1.50 15.53
N PRO A 80 -19.02 1.56 16.88
CA PRO A 80 -17.76 1.76 17.56
C PRO A 80 -16.68 0.73 17.16
N ASP A 81 -17.07 -0.52 16.92
CA ASP A 81 -16.16 -1.57 16.48
C ASP A 81 -15.61 -1.34 15.08
N LEU A 82 -16.46 -0.91 14.12
CA LEU A 82 -16.01 -0.59 12.78
C LEU A 82 -15.08 0.63 12.79
N LEU A 83 -15.40 1.65 13.59
CA LEU A 83 -14.56 2.84 13.74
C LEU A 83 -13.17 2.48 14.29
N ARG A 84 -13.12 1.69 15.38
CA ARG A 84 -11.88 1.19 15.96
C ARG A 84 -11.07 0.36 14.97
N PHE A 85 -11.73 -0.50 14.19
CA PHE A 85 -11.05 -1.30 13.17
C PHE A 85 -10.45 -0.43 12.06
N ILE A 86 -11.15 0.61 11.62
CA ILE A 86 -10.64 1.58 10.64
C ILE A 86 -9.39 2.28 11.20
N GLU A 87 -9.44 2.75 12.44
CA GLU A 87 -8.30 3.40 13.12
C GLU A 87 -7.08 2.48 13.23
N GLU A 88 -7.29 1.20 13.54
CA GLU A 88 -6.22 0.20 13.60
C GLU A 88 -5.58 -0.04 12.22
N VAL A 89 -6.39 -0.17 11.17
CA VAL A 89 -5.87 -0.35 9.81
C VAL A 89 -5.12 0.89 9.32
N ILE A 90 -5.60 2.09 9.64
CA ILE A 90 -4.88 3.35 9.39
C ILE A 90 -3.51 3.32 10.08
N LYS A 91 -3.47 3.03 11.38
CA LYS A 91 -2.24 3.03 12.18
C LYS A 91 -1.23 2.00 11.66
N THR A 92 -1.67 0.77 11.42
CA THR A 92 -0.78 -0.29 10.92
C THR A 92 -0.26 0.00 9.52
N THR A 93 -1.09 0.62 8.67
CA THR A 93 -0.67 1.05 7.32
C THR A 93 0.35 2.19 7.38
N GLN A 94 0.16 3.18 8.26
CA GLN A 94 1.16 4.24 8.50
C GLN A 94 2.53 3.68 8.90
N VAL A 95 2.55 2.66 9.76
CA VAL A 95 3.79 2.01 10.20
C VAL A 95 4.43 1.19 9.07
N ARG A 96 3.62 0.55 8.21
CA ARG A 96 4.14 -0.33 7.16
C ARG A 96 4.70 0.41 5.95
N ILE A 97 4.11 1.54 5.57
CA ILE A 97 4.53 2.29 4.37
C ILE A 97 6.04 2.61 4.36
N PRO A 98 6.65 3.17 5.43
CA PRO A 98 8.08 3.47 5.42
C PRO A 98 8.96 2.24 5.16
N ALA A 99 8.58 1.08 5.69
CA ALA A 99 9.32 -0.16 5.46
C ALA A 99 9.24 -0.62 4.01
N LEU A 100 8.03 -0.57 3.39
CA LEU A 100 7.86 -0.92 1.99
C LEU A 100 8.64 0.02 1.07
N MET A 101 8.54 1.34 1.29
CA MET A 101 9.31 2.33 0.53
C MET A 101 10.82 2.07 0.64
N ARG A 102 11.30 1.74 1.84
CA ARG A 102 12.71 1.45 2.06
C ARG A 102 13.18 0.21 1.29
N SER A 103 12.38 -0.85 1.28
CA SER A 103 12.70 -2.06 0.54
C SER A 103 12.77 -1.81 -0.98
N VAL A 104 11.86 -1.01 -1.55
CA VAL A 104 11.93 -0.65 -2.97
C VAL A 104 13.22 0.12 -3.27
N GLU A 105 13.56 1.11 -2.43
CA GLU A 105 14.77 1.91 -2.61
C GLU A 105 16.05 1.07 -2.50
N GLU A 106 16.09 0.08 -1.60
CA GLU A 106 17.24 -0.82 -1.45
C GLU A 106 17.47 -1.66 -2.71
N ILE A 107 16.40 -2.24 -3.28
CA ILE A 107 16.49 -3.00 -4.53
C ILE A 107 16.93 -2.07 -5.68
N LYS A 108 16.35 -0.88 -5.74
CA LYS A 108 16.71 0.11 -6.76
C LYS A 108 18.19 0.49 -6.68
N LEU A 109 18.75 0.67 -5.48
CA LEU A 109 20.17 0.98 -5.28
C LEU A 109 21.09 -0.19 -5.67
N GLU A 110 20.65 -1.42 -5.45
CA GLU A 110 21.40 -2.62 -5.83
C GLU A 110 21.55 -2.76 -7.36
N TRP A 111 20.54 -2.32 -8.12
CA TRP A 111 20.46 -2.50 -9.58
C TRP A 111 20.60 -1.19 -10.40
N SER A 112 20.98 -0.09 -9.74
CA SER A 112 21.17 1.24 -10.38
C SER A 112 22.39 1.30 -11.27
#